data_AF-A0A8T6C1N5-F1
#
_entry.id   AF-A0A8T6C1N5-F1
#
_cell.length_a   1.000
_cell.length_b   1.000
_cell.length_c   1.000
_cell.angle_alpha   90.00
_cell.angle_beta   90.00
_cell.angle_gamma   90.00
#
_symmetry.space_group_name_H-M   'P 1'
#
loop_
_entity.id
_entity.type
_entity.pdbx_description
1 polymer ?
#
loop_
_entity_poly.entity_id
_entity_poly.type
_entity_poly.pdbx_seq_one_letter_code
_entity_poly.pdbx_strand_id
1 'polypeptide(L)'
;PDKVLIASIMGENEQQWEELARLVQEAGADMIECNFSCPQMTSHAMGSDVGQSPELVEKYCRAVKRGSTLPMLAKMTPNIGDMCEVALAAKRGGADGIAAINTVKSITNIDLNQKIGMPIVNGKSSISGYSGKAVKPIALRFIQQMRTHPELRDFPISGIGGIETWEDAAEFLLLGAATLQVTTGIMQYGYRIVEDMASGLSHYLADQGFDSLQEMVGLANNNIVPAEDLDRSYIVYPRINLDKCVGCGRCYIS
;
A
#
# COMPACT_ATOMS: atom_id res chain seq x y z
N PRO A 1 6.28 8.49 26.10
CA PRO A 1 5.09 8.24 25.24
C PRO A 1 5.25 6.84 24.60
N ASP A 2 4.17 6.13 24.29
CA ASP A 2 4.16 4.74 23.78
C ASP A 2 3.77 4.61 22.30
N LYS A 3 3.39 5.73 21.65
CA LYS A 3 2.99 5.76 20.24
C LYS A 3 4.11 6.31 19.36
N VAL A 4 4.29 5.68 18.20
CA VAL A 4 5.26 6.09 17.17
C VAL A 4 4.64 7.17 16.30
N LEU A 5 5.37 8.26 16.10
CA LEU A 5 5.04 9.34 15.17
C LEU A 5 5.95 9.31 13.95
N ILE A 6 5.37 9.00 12.79
CA ILE A 6 6.07 9.01 11.49
C ILE A 6 5.72 10.29 10.75
N ALA A 7 6.73 11.10 10.42
CA ALA A 7 6.54 12.34 9.68
C ALA A 7 6.70 12.10 8.17
N SER A 8 5.63 12.33 7.40
CA SER A 8 5.67 12.27 5.94
C SER A 8 6.22 13.56 5.36
N ILE A 9 7.29 13.49 4.56
CA ILE A 9 7.92 14.64 3.90
C ILE A 9 7.98 14.48 2.38
N MET A 10 8.10 15.61 1.69
CA MET A 10 8.30 15.67 0.25
C MET A 10 9.09 16.93 -0.11
N GLY A 11 10.24 16.74 -0.77
CA GLY A 11 11.07 17.83 -1.30
C GLY A 11 11.10 17.83 -2.83
N GLU A 12 11.46 18.96 -3.42
CA GLU A 12 11.57 19.14 -4.87
C GLU A 12 12.98 18.80 -5.39
N ASN A 13 14.00 18.87 -4.52
CA ASN A 13 15.40 18.62 -4.83
C ASN A 13 16.14 18.09 -3.59
N GLU A 14 17.38 17.64 -3.76
CA GLU A 14 18.17 17.05 -2.66
C GLU A 14 18.33 17.96 -1.46
N GLN A 15 18.58 19.27 -1.67
CA GLN A 15 18.79 20.22 -0.59
C GLN A 15 17.53 20.34 0.27
N GLN A 16 16.35 20.38 -0.35
CA GLN A 16 15.09 20.40 0.37
C GLN A 16 14.77 19.09 1.08
N TRP A 17 15.05 17.93 0.47
CA TRP A 17 14.89 16.63 1.13
C TRP A 17 15.77 16.52 2.37
N GLU A 18 17.03 16.95 2.26
CA GLU A 18 18.01 16.95 3.35
C GLU A 18 17.58 17.91 4.48
N GLU A 19 17.16 19.12 4.14
CA GLU A 19 16.70 20.10 5.12
C GLU A 19 15.40 19.68 5.83
N LEU A 20 14.41 19.17 5.09
CA LEU A 20 13.17 18.65 5.67
C LEU A 20 13.44 17.48 6.62
N ALA A 21 14.35 16.57 6.25
CA ALA A 21 14.74 15.46 7.10
C ALA A 21 15.38 15.93 8.41
N ARG A 22 16.25 16.94 8.35
CA ARG A 22 16.87 17.58 9.52
C ARG A 22 15.82 18.21 10.44
N LEU A 23 14.93 19.02 9.87
CA LEU A 23 13.87 19.72 10.62
C LEU A 23 12.91 18.74 11.31
N VAL A 24 12.54 17.65 10.63
CA VAL A 24 11.68 16.61 11.20
C VAL A 24 12.36 15.87 12.36
N GLN A 25 13.66 15.60 12.24
CA GLN A 25 14.43 15.01 13.33
C GLN A 25 14.51 15.95 14.55
N GLU A 26 14.77 17.25 14.32
CA GLU A 26 14.80 18.26 15.38
C GLU A 26 13.44 18.46 16.06
N ALA A 27 12.35 18.25 15.31
CA ALA A 27 11.00 18.26 15.84
C ALA A 27 10.66 17.02 16.71
N GLY A 28 11.52 15.99 16.72
CA GLY A 28 11.37 14.80 17.55
C GLY A 28 10.45 13.72 16.98
N ALA A 29 10.32 13.62 15.65
CA ALA A 29 9.66 12.46 15.04
C ALA A 29 10.46 11.16 15.28
N ASP A 30 9.77 10.02 15.36
CA ASP A 30 10.42 8.72 15.56
C ASP A 30 10.95 8.14 14.23
N MET A 31 10.28 8.45 13.12
CA MET A 31 10.61 7.97 11.78
C MET A 31 10.20 8.97 10.70
N ILE A 32 10.75 8.81 9.50
CA ILE A 32 10.40 9.58 8.30
C ILE A 32 9.67 8.69 7.29
N GLU A 33 8.64 9.20 6.63
CA GLU A 33 8.05 8.60 5.43
C GLU A 33 8.32 9.51 4.22
N CYS A 34 9.10 9.02 3.25
CA CYS A 34 9.41 9.74 2.03
C CYS A 34 8.30 9.55 1.00
N ASN A 35 7.53 10.60 0.73
CA ASN A 35 6.45 10.54 -0.25
C ASN A 35 6.96 10.78 -1.67
N PHE A 36 7.23 9.70 -2.41
CA PHE A 36 7.67 9.75 -3.81
C PHE A 36 6.53 9.73 -4.82
N SER A 37 5.32 10.15 -4.42
CA SER A 37 4.11 9.74 -5.16
C SER A 37 3.04 10.80 -5.39
N CYS A 38 3.25 12.06 -4.99
CA CYS A 38 2.22 13.10 -5.14
C CYS A 38 1.86 13.36 -6.62
N PRO A 39 0.63 13.05 -7.08
CA PRO A 39 0.25 13.17 -8.49
C PRO A 39 -0.13 14.60 -8.91
N GLN A 40 -0.15 15.57 -7.98
CA GLN A 40 -0.64 16.94 -8.21
C GLN A 40 0.47 17.98 -8.39
N MET A 41 1.74 17.58 -8.32
CA MET A 41 2.86 18.50 -8.55
C MET A 41 3.10 18.66 -10.06
N THR A 42 3.21 19.90 -10.50
CA THR A 42 3.11 20.30 -11.91
C THR A 42 4.43 20.25 -12.70
N SER A 43 5.56 19.90 -12.07
CA SER A 43 6.84 19.74 -12.76
C SER A 43 7.15 18.26 -13.00
N HIS A 44 7.65 17.95 -14.21
CA HIS A 44 8.00 16.59 -14.66
C HIS A 44 9.15 15.93 -13.84
N ALA A 45 9.64 16.59 -12.80
CA ALA A 45 10.69 16.12 -11.89
C ALA A 45 10.18 15.90 -10.46
N MET A 46 8.86 15.84 -10.25
CA MET A 46 8.24 15.76 -8.93
C MET A 46 7.11 14.73 -8.86
N GLY A 47 6.80 14.28 -7.64
CA GLY A 47 5.60 13.48 -7.41
C GLY A 47 5.72 12.03 -7.88
N SER A 48 4.62 11.44 -8.40
CA SER A 48 4.59 10.05 -8.87
C SER A 48 5.63 9.71 -9.94
N ASP A 49 6.15 10.71 -10.65
CA ASP A 49 7.14 10.50 -11.71
C ASP A 49 8.53 10.27 -11.10
N VAL A 50 8.80 10.83 -9.91
CA VAL A 50 9.95 10.47 -9.07
C VAL A 50 9.83 9.02 -8.62
N GLY A 51 8.67 8.62 -8.08
CA GLY A 51 8.44 7.25 -7.59
C GLY A 51 8.47 6.17 -8.67
N GLN A 52 8.50 6.55 -9.95
CA GLN A 52 8.69 5.65 -11.08
C GLN A 52 10.15 5.56 -11.56
N SER A 53 11.04 6.42 -11.05
CA SER A 53 12.46 6.47 -11.43
C SER A 53 13.34 5.89 -10.32
N PRO A 54 13.94 4.70 -10.53
CA PRO A 54 14.88 4.12 -9.57
C PRO A 54 16.01 5.10 -9.19
N GLU A 55 16.56 5.82 -10.18
CA GLU A 55 17.65 6.77 -9.97
C GLU A 55 17.26 7.92 -9.04
N LEU A 56 16.08 8.52 -9.24
CA LEU A 56 15.60 9.61 -8.40
C LEU A 56 15.23 9.13 -7.00
N VAL A 57 14.59 7.95 -6.88
CA VAL A 57 14.27 7.35 -5.59
C VAL A 57 15.54 7.10 -4.77
N GLU A 58 16.57 6.49 -5.37
CA GLU A 58 17.86 6.24 -4.71
C GLU A 58 18.53 7.56 -4.30
N LYS A 59 18.54 8.54 -5.19
CA LYS A 59 19.11 9.88 -4.96
C LYS A 59 18.46 10.59 -3.78
N TYR A 60 17.13 10.63 -3.71
CA TYR A 60 16.43 11.34 -2.64
C TYR A 60 16.43 10.57 -1.33
N CYS A 61 16.42 9.23 -1.33
CA CYS A 61 16.67 8.45 -0.11
C CYS A 61 18.06 8.78 0.48
N ARG A 62 19.10 8.89 -0.36
CA ARG A 62 20.44 9.32 0.10
C ARG A 62 20.42 10.72 0.70
N ALA A 63 19.73 11.67 0.07
CA ALA A 63 19.60 13.02 0.59
C ALA A 63 18.94 13.05 1.98
N VAL A 64 17.87 12.25 2.18
CA VAL A 64 17.23 12.11 3.49
C VAL A 64 18.19 11.51 4.53
N LYS A 65 18.99 10.49 4.18
CA LYS A 65 20.01 9.95 5.11
C LYS A 65 21.15 10.93 5.43
N ARG A 66 21.46 11.89 4.56
CA ARG A 66 22.43 12.96 4.89
C ARG A 66 21.86 13.93 5.93
N GLY A 67 20.56 14.22 5.85
CA GLY A 67 19.88 15.17 6.73
C GLY A 67 19.39 14.59 8.05
N SER A 68 19.24 13.27 8.15
CA SER A 68 18.67 12.61 9.32
C SER A 68 19.22 11.20 9.54
N THR A 69 19.31 10.82 10.82
CA THR A 69 19.66 9.46 11.28
C THR A 69 18.43 8.62 11.59
N LEU A 70 17.23 9.20 11.53
CA LEU A 70 15.98 8.48 11.78
C LEU A 70 15.77 7.32 10.77
N PRO A 71 15.09 6.24 11.18
CA PRO A 71 14.61 5.24 10.25
C PRO A 71 13.66 5.88 9.23
N MET A 72 13.73 5.43 7.98
CA MET A 72 12.86 5.93 6.92
C MET A 72 12.10 4.82 6.17
N LEU A 73 10.85 5.11 5.84
CA LEU A 73 10.06 4.36 4.88
C LEU A 73 10.01 5.11 3.55
N ALA A 74 10.19 4.41 2.44
CA ALA A 74 9.95 4.97 1.11
C ALA A 74 8.53 4.61 0.64
N LYS A 75 7.66 5.61 0.47
CA LYS A 75 6.26 5.39 0.08
C LYS A 75 6.11 5.32 -1.44
N MET A 76 5.75 4.14 -1.94
CA MET A 76 5.78 3.80 -3.36
C MET A 76 4.47 4.09 -4.07
N THR A 77 4.59 4.55 -5.33
CA THR A 77 3.46 4.75 -6.21
C THR A 77 3.07 3.42 -6.88
N PRO A 78 1.78 3.06 -6.96
CA PRO A 78 1.34 1.86 -7.69
C PRO A 78 1.26 2.09 -9.22
N ASN A 79 1.59 3.29 -9.70
CA ASN A 79 1.47 3.68 -11.10
C ASN A 79 2.70 3.25 -11.91
N ILE A 80 3.10 1.99 -11.73
CA ILE A 80 4.27 1.35 -12.34
C ILE A 80 3.95 -0.12 -12.65
N GLY A 81 4.63 -0.70 -13.64
CA GLY A 81 4.52 -2.13 -13.95
C GLY A 81 5.12 -3.00 -12.84
N ASP A 82 6.39 -2.78 -12.53
CA ASP A 82 7.15 -3.50 -11.51
C ASP A 82 7.63 -2.53 -10.40
N MET A 83 7.20 -2.77 -9.16
CA MET A 83 7.60 -1.96 -8.00
C MET A 83 8.94 -2.40 -7.39
N CYS A 84 9.42 -3.62 -7.71
CA CYS A 84 10.65 -4.15 -7.13
C CYS A 84 11.86 -3.30 -7.51
N GLU A 85 11.92 -2.80 -8.75
CA GLU A 85 13.03 -1.97 -9.23
C GLU A 85 13.22 -0.71 -8.38
N VAL A 86 12.12 0.01 -8.09
CA VAL A 86 12.14 1.24 -7.28
C VAL A 86 12.29 0.94 -5.79
N ALA A 87 11.75 -0.18 -5.30
CA ALA A 87 11.96 -0.62 -3.93
C ALA A 87 13.43 -0.99 -3.64
N LEU A 88 14.11 -1.67 -4.59
CA LEU A 88 15.54 -1.95 -4.51
C LEU A 88 16.36 -0.66 -4.54
N ALA A 89 15.96 0.31 -5.36
CA ALA A 89 16.60 1.61 -5.41
C ALA A 89 16.46 2.39 -4.11
N ALA A 90 15.28 2.37 -3.48
CA ALA A 90 15.08 2.94 -2.15
C ALA A 90 15.99 2.27 -1.12
N LYS A 91 16.06 0.94 -1.11
CA LYS A 91 16.97 0.17 -0.25
C LYS A 91 18.43 0.55 -0.45
N ARG A 92 18.92 0.63 -1.70
CA ARG A 92 20.29 1.12 -2.01
C ARG A 92 20.52 2.56 -1.62
N GLY A 93 19.47 3.38 -1.64
CA GLY A 93 19.49 4.76 -1.17
C GLY A 93 19.49 4.90 0.35
N GLY A 94 19.33 3.79 1.08
CA GLY A 94 19.36 3.74 2.54
C GLY A 94 17.99 3.72 3.21
N ALA A 95 16.89 3.46 2.49
CA ALA A 95 15.60 3.23 3.14
C ALA A 95 15.66 2.04 4.09
N ASP A 96 14.92 2.11 5.19
CA ASP A 96 14.82 1.03 6.19
C ASP A 96 13.58 0.15 5.96
N GLY A 97 12.67 0.59 5.10
CA GLY A 97 11.52 -0.17 4.64
C GLY A 97 10.75 0.54 3.54
N ILE A 98 9.70 -0.13 3.06
CA ILE A 98 8.79 0.37 2.04
C ILE A 98 7.41 0.61 2.64
N ALA A 99 6.73 1.69 2.27
CA ALA A 99 5.29 1.83 2.44
C ALA A 99 4.60 1.63 1.09
N ALA A 100 3.75 0.62 0.97
CA ALA A 100 3.13 0.25 -0.30
C ALA A 100 1.63 -0.03 -0.12
N ILE A 101 0.72 0.66 -0.81
CA ILE A 101 0.90 1.61 -1.94
C ILE A 101 0.31 3.00 -1.67
N ASN A 102 0.76 4.00 -2.43
CA ASN A 102 -0.01 5.23 -2.61
C ASN A 102 -1.23 5.00 -3.53
N THR A 103 -1.91 6.08 -3.92
CA THR A 103 -3.11 6.08 -4.73
C THR A 103 -2.86 5.72 -6.20
N VAL A 104 -3.87 5.12 -6.83
CA VAL A 104 -3.86 4.71 -8.25
C VAL A 104 -4.40 5.84 -9.11
N LYS A 105 -3.65 6.31 -10.10
CA LYS A 105 -4.07 7.37 -11.04
C LYS A 105 -5.33 6.94 -11.78
N SER A 106 -6.41 7.69 -11.62
CA SER A 106 -7.73 7.36 -12.17
C SER A 106 -8.56 8.60 -12.49
N ILE A 107 -9.58 8.41 -13.33
CA ILE A 107 -10.77 9.27 -13.41
C ILE A 107 -11.92 8.45 -12.82
N THR A 108 -12.55 8.91 -11.75
CA THR A 108 -13.57 8.11 -11.05
C THR A 108 -14.92 8.18 -11.74
N ASN A 109 -15.31 9.37 -12.21
CA ASN A 109 -16.60 9.62 -12.83
C ASN A 109 -16.49 10.70 -13.91
N ILE A 110 -17.48 10.76 -14.80
CA ILE A 110 -17.68 11.82 -15.77
C ILE A 110 -19.02 12.50 -15.44
N ASP A 111 -19.04 13.83 -15.35
CA ASP A 111 -20.28 14.59 -15.40
C ASP A 111 -20.82 14.51 -16.85
N LEU A 112 -21.96 13.83 -17.03
CA LEU A 112 -22.52 13.57 -18.37
C LEU A 112 -23.07 14.83 -19.05
N ASN A 113 -23.52 15.81 -18.28
CA ASN A 113 -24.03 17.06 -18.81
C ASN A 113 -22.88 17.91 -19.32
N GLN A 114 -21.86 18.10 -18.48
CA GLN A 114 -20.69 18.93 -18.76
C GLN A 114 -19.67 18.23 -19.67
N LYS A 115 -19.64 16.89 -19.70
CA LYS A 115 -18.67 16.04 -20.42
C LYS A 115 -17.24 16.22 -19.88
N ILE A 116 -17.11 16.34 -18.55
CA ILE A 116 -15.85 16.60 -17.85
C ILE A 116 -15.65 15.55 -16.75
N GLY A 117 -14.40 15.18 -16.47
CA GLY A 117 -14.08 14.28 -15.35
C GLY A 117 -14.39 14.90 -13.99
N MET A 118 -14.74 14.08 -13.01
CA MET A 118 -14.96 14.51 -11.63
C MET A 118 -13.73 14.23 -10.76
N PRO A 119 -13.42 15.10 -9.76
CA PRO A 119 -14.09 16.36 -9.44
C PRO A 119 -13.77 17.48 -10.44
N ILE A 120 -14.74 18.36 -10.68
CA ILE A 120 -14.59 19.54 -11.54
C ILE A 120 -14.14 20.73 -10.69
N VAL A 121 -13.02 21.34 -11.05
CA VAL A 121 -12.49 22.57 -10.46
C VAL A 121 -12.46 23.64 -11.55
N ASN A 122 -13.27 24.69 -11.38
CA ASN A 122 -13.37 25.81 -12.32
C ASN A 122 -13.54 25.38 -13.80
N GLY A 123 -14.44 24.44 -14.06
CA GLY A 123 -14.73 23.93 -15.41
C GLY A 123 -13.63 23.04 -16.01
N LYS A 124 -12.70 22.54 -15.20
CA LYS A 124 -11.62 21.62 -15.60
C LYS A 124 -11.53 20.43 -14.64
N SER A 125 -10.82 19.39 -15.06
CA SER A 125 -10.54 18.20 -14.25
C SER A 125 -9.13 17.68 -14.51
N SER A 126 -8.63 16.84 -13.61
CA SER A 126 -7.33 16.17 -13.76
C SER A 126 -7.44 14.70 -13.36
N ILE A 127 -6.59 13.86 -13.94
CA ILE A 127 -6.34 12.52 -13.41
C ILE A 127 -5.83 12.69 -11.98
N SER A 128 -6.42 11.93 -11.05
CA SER A 128 -6.16 12.06 -9.61
C SER A 128 -5.97 10.69 -8.97
N GLY A 129 -5.60 10.68 -7.69
CA GLY A 129 -5.42 9.45 -6.93
C GLY A 129 -6.74 8.81 -6.52
N TYR A 130 -6.92 7.52 -6.84
CA TYR A 130 -8.00 6.68 -6.35
C TYR A 130 -7.53 5.80 -5.19
N SER A 131 -8.38 5.65 -4.18
CA SER A 131 -8.12 4.91 -2.93
C SER A 131 -9.39 4.16 -2.48
N GLY A 132 -9.32 3.50 -1.32
CA GLY A 132 -10.44 2.73 -0.76
C GLY A 132 -10.42 1.25 -1.15
N LYS A 133 -11.43 0.49 -0.72
CA LYS A 133 -11.51 -0.97 -0.88
C LYS A 133 -11.12 -1.48 -2.26
N ALA A 134 -11.54 -0.77 -3.31
CA ALA A 134 -11.30 -1.17 -4.70
C ALA A 134 -9.81 -1.27 -5.08
N VAL A 135 -8.91 -0.57 -4.38
CA VAL A 135 -7.47 -0.68 -4.64
C VAL A 135 -6.78 -1.81 -3.89
N LYS A 136 -7.46 -2.48 -2.93
CA LYS A 136 -6.87 -3.56 -2.11
C LYS A 136 -6.20 -4.65 -2.96
N PRO A 137 -6.84 -5.22 -4.00
CA PRO A 137 -6.20 -6.28 -4.79
C PRO A 137 -4.90 -5.84 -5.48
N ILE A 138 -4.78 -4.56 -5.85
CA ILE A 138 -3.58 -3.98 -6.44
C ILE A 138 -2.47 -3.87 -5.39
N ALA A 139 -2.81 -3.40 -4.18
CA ALA A 139 -1.87 -3.31 -3.06
C ALA A 139 -1.31 -4.69 -2.68
N LEU A 140 -2.21 -5.67 -2.51
CA LEU A 140 -1.84 -7.06 -2.20
C LEU A 140 -0.89 -7.66 -3.24
N ARG A 141 -1.16 -7.44 -4.54
CA ARG A 141 -0.28 -7.88 -5.63
C ARG A 141 1.14 -7.34 -5.49
N PHE A 142 1.29 -6.03 -5.25
CA PHE A 142 2.63 -5.43 -5.13
C PHE A 142 3.38 -5.90 -3.88
N ILE A 143 2.70 -6.12 -2.77
CA ILE A 143 3.31 -6.68 -1.55
C ILE A 143 3.80 -8.11 -1.83
N GLN A 144 2.95 -8.94 -2.45
CA GLN A 144 3.32 -10.30 -2.83
C GLN A 144 4.54 -10.32 -3.77
N GLN A 145 4.56 -9.44 -4.77
CA GLN A 145 5.67 -9.33 -5.72
C GLN A 145 7.00 -8.96 -5.01
N MET A 146 6.98 -8.01 -4.08
CA MET A 146 8.17 -7.68 -3.29
C MET A 146 8.57 -8.83 -2.36
N ARG A 147 7.61 -9.59 -1.84
CA ARG A 147 7.86 -10.72 -0.93
C ARG A 147 8.43 -11.95 -1.63
N THR A 148 8.18 -12.13 -2.92
CA THR A 148 8.80 -13.18 -3.73
C THR A 148 10.13 -12.77 -4.37
N HIS A 149 10.45 -11.47 -4.36
CA HIS A 149 11.73 -10.99 -4.89
C HIS A 149 12.89 -11.33 -3.92
N PRO A 150 13.97 -12.02 -4.37
CA PRO A 150 15.03 -12.53 -3.48
C PRO A 150 15.67 -11.48 -2.57
N GLU A 151 15.87 -10.27 -3.08
CA GLU A 151 16.53 -9.19 -2.35
C GLU A 151 15.58 -8.35 -1.47
N LEU A 152 14.26 -8.51 -1.63
CA LEU A 152 13.23 -7.74 -0.90
C LEU A 152 12.39 -8.61 0.05
N ARG A 153 12.46 -9.94 -0.07
CA ARG A 153 11.64 -10.89 0.69
C ARG A 153 11.66 -10.67 2.21
N ASP A 154 12.77 -10.16 2.75
CA ASP A 154 13.00 -9.90 4.17
C ASP A 154 12.96 -8.39 4.51
N PHE A 155 12.78 -7.52 3.50
CA PHE A 155 12.79 -6.07 3.69
C PHE A 155 11.46 -5.62 4.34
N PRO A 156 11.47 -4.72 5.35
CA PRO A 156 10.23 -4.30 6.01
C PRO A 156 9.24 -3.61 5.06
N ILE A 157 7.96 -3.97 5.18
CA ILE A 157 6.87 -3.38 4.39
C ILE A 157 5.76 -2.89 5.31
N SER A 158 5.37 -1.63 5.18
CA SER A 158 4.16 -1.05 5.72
C SER A 158 3.06 -1.11 4.66
N GLY A 159 2.08 -2.00 4.87
CA GLY A 159 0.99 -2.26 3.93
C GLY A 159 -0.09 -1.18 4.00
N ILE A 160 -0.51 -0.67 2.85
CA ILE A 160 -1.52 0.38 2.73
C ILE A 160 -2.31 0.22 1.43
N GLY A 161 -3.63 0.41 1.51
CA GLY A 161 -4.52 0.47 0.35
C GLY A 161 -5.79 -0.36 0.52
N GLY A 162 -6.91 0.30 0.83
CA GLY A 162 -8.22 -0.35 0.88
C GLY A 162 -8.48 -1.28 2.07
N ILE A 163 -7.73 -1.11 3.16
CA ILE A 163 -7.97 -1.79 4.43
C ILE A 163 -9.16 -1.13 5.12
N GLU A 164 -10.24 -1.90 5.31
CA GLU A 164 -11.48 -1.44 5.94
C GLU A 164 -11.95 -2.37 7.06
N THR A 165 -11.44 -3.61 7.15
CA THR A 165 -11.82 -4.56 8.20
C THR A 165 -10.62 -5.31 8.79
N TRP A 166 -10.83 -6.11 9.85
CA TRP A 166 -9.77 -6.96 10.42
C TRP A 166 -9.34 -8.06 9.43
N GLU A 167 -10.25 -8.56 8.59
CA GLU A 167 -9.93 -9.54 7.55
C GLU A 167 -8.97 -8.93 6.52
N ASP A 168 -9.21 -7.67 6.11
CA ASP A 168 -8.27 -6.97 5.24
C ASP A 168 -6.90 -6.83 5.90
N ALA A 169 -6.87 -6.45 7.18
CA ALA A 169 -5.63 -6.37 7.92
C ALA A 169 -4.88 -7.72 7.92
N ALA A 170 -5.59 -8.81 8.21
CA ALA A 170 -5.06 -10.16 8.19
C ALA A 170 -4.51 -10.56 6.81
N GLU A 171 -5.19 -10.22 5.71
CA GLU A 171 -4.70 -10.49 4.35
C GLU A 171 -3.36 -9.81 4.06
N PHE A 172 -3.22 -8.52 4.43
CA PHE A 172 -1.95 -7.81 4.25
C PHE A 172 -0.82 -8.42 5.09
N LEU A 173 -1.10 -8.82 6.33
CA LEU A 173 -0.15 -9.48 7.21
C LEU A 173 0.24 -10.86 6.67
N LEU A 174 -0.72 -11.68 6.25
CA LEU A 174 -0.49 -13.00 5.64
C LEU A 174 0.35 -12.92 4.37
N LEU A 175 0.24 -11.84 3.59
CA LEU A 175 1.13 -11.61 2.44
C LEU A 175 2.51 -11.08 2.84
N GLY A 176 2.68 -10.61 4.07
CA GLY A 176 3.98 -10.26 4.63
C GLY A 176 4.14 -8.79 4.98
N ALA A 177 3.10 -7.96 5.04
CA ALA A 177 3.25 -6.64 5.65
C ALA A 177 3.64 -6.77 7.13
N ALA A 178 4.52 -5.90 7.62
CA ALA A 178 4.94 -5.85 9.03
C ALA A 178 4.10 -4.86 9.85
N THR A 179 3.61 -3.81 9.21
CA THR A 179 2.69 -2.82 9.80
C THR A 179 1.62 -2.45 8.77
N LEU A 180 0.53 -1.83 9.20
CA LEU A 180 -0.57 -1.43 8.33
C LEU A 180 -0.85 0.06 8.45
N GLN A 181 -1.18 0.72 7.33
CA GLN A 181 -1.69 2.10 7.33
C GLN A 181 -3.10 2.15 6.73
N VAL A 182 -3.96 2.96 7.34
CA VAL A 182 -5.37 3.08 6.98
C VAL A 182 -5.71 4.56 6.76
N THR A 183 -6.48 4.86 5.71
CA THR A 183 -6.92 6.22 5.40
C THR A 183 -8.40 6.25 5.03
N THR A 184 -8.77 5.68 3.88
CA THR A 184 -10.15 5.75 3.37
C THR A 184 -11.15 5.09 4.31
N GLY A 185 -10.80 3.95 4.94
CA GLY A 185 -11.64 3.32 5.96
C GLY A 185 -11.91 4.25 7.15
N ILE A 186 -10.89 4.96 7.65
CA ILE A 186 -11.07 5.96 8.73
C ILE A 186 -11.95 7.13 8.25
N MET A 187 -11.76 7.60 7.01
CA MET A 187 -12.58 8.70 6.46
C MET A 187 -14.06 8.34 6.37
N GLN A 188 -14.37 7.08 6.05
CA GLN A 188 -15.75 6.61 5.87
C GLN A 188 -16.43 6.22 7.18
N TYR A 189 -15.69 5.59 8.10
CA TYR A 189 -16.26 4.93 9.28
C TYR A 189 -15.79 5.52 10.63
N GLY A 190 -14.85 6.46 10.61
CA GLY A 190 -14.29 7.10 11.80
C GLY A 190 -13.11 6.35 12.43
N TYR A 191 -12.44 6.96 13.40
CA TYR A 191 -11.20 6.43 14.00
C TYR A 191 -11.37 5.09 14.72
N ARG A 192 -12.57 4.81 15.26
CA ARG A 192 -12.84 3.59 16.04
C ARG A 192 -12.73 2.30 15.23
N ILE A 193 -12.75 2.36 13.90
CA ILE A 193 -12.50 1.21 13.03
C ILE A 193 -11.16 0.53 13.34
N VAL A 194 -10.17 1.29 13.84
CA VAL A 194 -8.86 0.76 14.23
C VAL A 194 -8.97 -0.17 15.46
N GLU A 195 -9.88 0.14 16.40
CA GLU A 195 -10.15 -0.72 17.55
C GLU A 195 -10.82 -2.02 17.11
N ASP A 196 -11.79 -1.93 16.20
CA ASP A 196 -12.48 -3.09 15.64
C ASP A 196 -11.51 -4.00 14.86
N MET A 197 -10.60 -3.41 14.07
CA MET A 197 -9.53 -4.14 13.37
C MET A 197 -8.62 -4.89 14.36
N ALA A 198 -8.17 -4.21 15.42
CA ALA A 198 -7.28 -4.80 16.41
C ALA A 198 -7.97 -5.95 17.18
N SER A 199 -9.24 -5.75 17.58
CA SER A 199 -10.01 -6.77 18.29
C SER A 199 -10.29 -7.99 17.41
N GLY A 200 -10.73 -7.77 16.17
CA GLY A 200 -11.02 -8.87 15.23
C GLY A 200 -9.77 -9.68 14.90
N LEU A 201 -8.63 -9.02 14.68
CA LEU A 201 -7.36 -9.70 14.42
C LEU A 201 -6.89 -10.50 15.64
N SER A 202 -7.06 -9.99 16.86
CA SER A 202 -6.74 -10.72 18.09
C SER A 202 -7.55 -12.01 18.24
N HIS A 203 -8.86 -11.95 17.98
CA HIS A 203 -9.72 -13.13 17.98
C HIS A 203 -9.33 -14.12 16.89
N TYR A 204 -9.06 -13.64 15.68
CA TYR A 204 -8.60 -14.47 14.58
C TYR A 204 -7.30 -15.22 14.92
N LEU A 205 -6.32 -14.54 15.52
CA LEU A 205 -5.06 -15.18 15.96
C LEU A 205 -5.33 -16.31 16.95
N ALA A 206 -6.19 -16.07 17.95
CA ALA A 206 -6.56 -17.08 18.94
C ALA A 206 -7.29 -18.27 18.31
N ASP A 207 -8.23 -18.03 17.39
CA ASP A 207 -8.99 -19.07 16.70
C ASP A 207 -8.11 -19.93 15.78
N GLN A 208 -7.06 -19.34 15.20
CA GLN A 208 -6.07 -20.06 14.39
C GLN A 208 -4.96 -20.73 15.23
N GLY A 209 -4.90 -20.46 16.54
CA GLY A 209 -3.88 -20.99 17.43
C GLY A 209 -2.49 -20.39 17.25
N PHE A 210 -2.41 -19.12 16.82
CA PHE A 210 -1.14 -18.38 16.77
C PHE A 210 -0.84 -17.72 18.13
N ASP A 211 0.40 -17.87 18.61
CA ASP A 211 0.85 -17.26 19.87
C ASP A 211 1.31 -15.81 19.65
N SER A 212 1.65 -15.45 18.42
CA SER A 212 2.13 -14.13 18.03
C SER A 212 1.69 -13.72 16.63
N LEU A 213 1.60 -12.41 16.39
CA LEU A 213 1.33 -11.86 15.06
C LEU A 213 2.41 -12.28 14.06
N GLN A 214 3.66 -12.40 14.51
CA GLN A 214 4.81 -12.72 13.65
C GLN A 214 4.69 -14.10 13.00
N GLU A 215 4.02 -15.06 13.64
CA GLU A 215 3.83 -16.42 13.09
C GLU A 215 2.97 -16.43 11.83
N MET A 216 2.01 -15.53 11.70
CA MET A 216 1.15 -15.46 10.52
C MET A 216 1.77 -14.64 9.37
N VAL A 217 2.73 -13.76 9.66
CA VAL A 217 3.25 -12.81 8.67
C VAL A 217 3.92 -13.56 7.52
N GLY A 218 3.41 -13.36 6.30
CA GLY A 218 3.97 -13.93 5.07
C GLY A 218 3.58 -15.37 4.76
N LEU A 219 2.80 -16.06 5.61
CA LEU A 219 2.43 -17.47 5.41
C LEU A 219 1.72 -17.74 4.07
N ALA A 220 0.93 -16.79 3.56
CA ALA A 220 0.20 -16.99 2.30
C ALA A 220 1.15 -17.18 1.11
N ASN A 221 2.36 -16.62 1.14
CA ASN A 221 3.31 -16.71 0.04
C ASN A 221 3.77 -18.15 -0.25
N ASN A 222 3.69 -19.06 0.73
CA ASN A 222 4.02 -20.48 0.55
C ASN A 222 3.11 -21.19 -0.48
N ASN A 223 1.91 -20.65 -0.71
CA ASN A 223 0.91 -21.24 -1.60
C ASN A 223 0.57 -20.34 -2.81
N ILE A 224 1.32 -19.27 -3.03
CA ILE A 224 1.16 -18.41 -4.20
C ILE A 224 2.27 -18.75 -5.18
N VAL A 225 1.95 -19.61 -6.15
CA VAL A 225 2.87 -20.14 -7.15
C VAL A 225 2.59 -19.55 -8.54
N PRO A 226 3.58 -19.56 -9.46
CA PRO A 226 3.34 -19.29 -10.87
C PRO A 226 2.21 -20.12 -11.46
N ALA A 227 1.51 -19.59 -12.46
CA ALA A 227 0.33 -20.23 -13.04
C ALA A 227 0.64 -21.55 -13.76
N GLU A 228 1.89 -21.75 -14.18
CA GLU A 228 2.43 -22.98 -14.74
C GLU A 228 2.57 -24.11 -13.71
N ASP A 229 2.72 -23.78 -12.42
CA ASP A 229 2.93 -24.75 -11.34
C ASP A 229 1.61 -25.24 -10.72
N LEU A 230 0.47 -24.65 -11.12
CA LEU A 230 -0.85 -25.08 -10.67
C LEU A 230 -1.24 -26.41 -11.32
N ASP A 231 -1.80 -27.34 -10.54
CA ASP A 231 -2.33 -28.60 -11.03
C ASP A 231 -3.54 -28.36 -11.96
N ARG A 232 -3.29 -28.43 -13.27
CA ARG A 232 -4.32 -28.26 -14.31
C ARG A 232 -5.26 -29.45 -14.44
N SER A 233 -4.98 -30.56 -13.78
CA SER A 233 -5.85 -31.74 -13.75
C SER A 233 -6.87 -31.69 -12.62
N TYR A 234 -6.69 -30.81 -11.63
CA TYR A 234 -7.62 -30.64 -10.52
C TYR A 234 -8.90 -29.94 -10.97
N ILE A 235 -10.04 -30.61 -10.82
CA ILE A 235 -11.36 -30.12 -11.22
C ILE A 235 -12.20 -29.84 -9.98
N VAL A 236 -12.75 -28.63 -9.91
CA VAL A 236 -13.73 -28.24 -8.89
C VAL A 236 -15.08 -28.00 -9.56
N TYR A 237 -16.12 -28.68 -9.08
CA TYR A 237 -17.49 -28.44 -9.51
C TYR A 237 -18.21 -27.50 -8.55
N PRO A 238 -19.07 -26.60 -9.04
CA PRO A 238 -19.89 -25.75 -8.19
C PRO A 238 -20.81 -26.61 -7.33
N ARG A 239 -20.87 -26.31 -6.03
CA ARG A 239 -21.79 -26.95 -5.08
C ARG A 239 -22.86 -25.95 -4.68
N ILE A 240 -24.12 -26.22 -5.04
CA ILE A 240 -25.25 -25.36 -4.70
C ILE A 240 -25.90 -25.87 -3.42
N ASN A 241 -25.93 -25.02 -2.39
CA ASN A 241 -26.73 -25.28 -1.20
C ASN A 241 -28.17 -24.82 -1.47
N LEU A 242 -29.07 -25.78 -1.71
CA LEU A 242 -30.46 -25.49 -2.04
C LEU A 242 -31.25 -24.89 -0.86
N ASP A 243 -30.87 -25.20 0.38
CA ASP A 243 -31.53 -24.65 1.58
C ASP A 243 -31.25 -23.15 1.75
N LYS A 244 -30.12 -22.66 1.22
CA LYS A 244 -29.77 -21.23 1.19
C LYS A 244 -30.17 -20.54 -0.12
N CYS A 245 -30.70 -21.28 -1.09
CA CYS A 245 -31.02 -20.73 -2.40
C CYS A 245 -32.25 -19.83 -2.34
N VAL A 246 -32.14 -18.62 -2.87
CA VAL A 246 -33.24 -17.63 -2.94
C VAL A 246 -34.01 -17.67 -4.26
N GLY A 247 -33.75 -18.66 -5.13
CA GLY A 247 -34.48 -18.83 -6.40
C GLY A 247 -34.24 -17.74 -7.45
N CYS A 248 -33.16 -16.95 -7.35
CA CYS A 248 -32.93 -15.81 -8.24
C CYS A 248 -32.50 -16.18 -9.68
N GLY A 249 -32.15 -17.45 -9.93
CA GLY A 249 -31.75 -17.94 -11.26
C GLY A 249 -30.41 -17.45 -11.80
N ARG A 250 -29.67 -16.58 -11.08
CA ARG A 250 -28.40 -16.02 -11.60
C ARG A 250 -27.35 -17.09 -11.90
N CYS A 251 -27.24 -18.12 -11.07
CA CYS A 251 -26.32 -19.24 -11.30
C CYS A 251 -26.60 -20.07 -12.57
N TYR A 252 -27.79 -19.92 -13.16
CA TYR A 252 -28.14 -20.56 -14.44
C TYR A 252 -27.89 -19.64 -15.64
N ILE A 253 -27.99 -18.32 -15.45
CA ILE A 253 -27.92 -17.32 -16.53
C ILE A 253 -26.50 -16.75 -16.69
N SER A 254 -25.72 -16.67 -15.59
CA SER A 254 -24.36 -16.11 -15.54
C SER A 254 -23.28 -17.11 -15.95
#